data_AF-A0A7W1FF07-F1
#
_entry.id   AF-A0A7W1FF07-F1
#
_cell.length_a   1.000
_cell.length_b   1.000
_cell.length_c   1.000
_cell.angle_alpha   90.00
_cell.angle_beta   90.00
_cell.angle_gamma   90.00
#
_symmetry.space_group_name_H-M   'P 1'
#
loop_
_entity.id
_entity.type
_entity.pdbx_description
1 polymer ?
#
loop_
_entity_poly.entity_id
_entity_poly.type
_entity_poly.pdbx_seq_one_letter_code
_entity_poly.pdbx_strand_id
1 'polypeptide(L)' 'MQTIVEILTNPEKYADFFIMQDLLIEHDENIALWRYNHVLMVERMLGMKRGTGGSEGAGYLRTTLSKKFFPELWEARTYL' A
#
# COMPACT_ATOMS: atom_id res chain seq x y z
N MET A 1 -9.22 -12.34 -9.79
CA MET A 1 -8.46 -11.57 -10.81
C MET A 1 -9.33 -11.16 -12.00
N GLN A 2 -9.99 -12.08 -12.71
CA GLN A 2 -10.73 -11.76 -13.95
C GLN A 2 -11.83 -10.69 -13.80
N THR A 3 -12.59 -10.71 -12.70
CA THR A 3 -13.61 -9.69 -12.41
C THR A 3 -13.04 -8.29 -12.20
N ILE A 4 -11.86 -8.16 -11.59
CA ILE A 4 -11.21 -6.86 -11.36
C ILE A 4 -10.84 -6.24 -12.72
N VAL A 5 -10.23 -7.04 -13.60
CA VAL A 5 -9.86 -6.62 -14.96
C VAL A 5 -11.10 -6.28 -15.79
N GLU A 6 -12.19 -7.06 -15.66
CA GLU A 6 -13.46 -6.76 -16.35
C GLU A 6 -14.01 -5.38 -15.95
N ILE A 7 -14.00 -5.07 -14.65
CA ILE A 7 -14.46 -3.77 -14.14
C ILE A 7 -13.56 -2.63 -14.67
N LEU A 8 -12.23 -2.81 -14.63
CA LEU A 8 -11.27 -1.82 -15.11
C LEU A 8 -11.36 -1.56 -16.62
N THR A 9 -11.74 -2.58 -17.41
CA THR A 9 -11.85 -2.48 -18.87
C THR A 9 -13.23 -2.00 -19.35
N ASN A 10 -14.23 -1.92 -18.47
CA ASN A 10 -15.59 -1.47 -18.79
C ASN A 10 -16.10 -0.43 -17.75
N PRO A 11 -15.42 0.72 -17.58
CA PRO A 11 -15.72 1.68 -16.52
C PRO A 11 -17.12 2.29 -16.65
N GLU A 12 -17.65 2.48 -17.85
CA GLU A 12 -19.02 2.96 -18.06
C GLU A 12 -20.10 1.98 -17.58
N LYS A 13 -19.82 0.68 -17.61
CA LYS A 13 -20.76 -0.36 -17.14
C LYS A 13 -20.72 -0.54 -15.63
N TYR A 14 -19.56 -0.29 -15.01
CA TYR A 14 -19.30 -0.57 -13.60
C TYR A 14 -18.72 0.66 -12.86
N ALA A 15 -19.27 1.84 -13.11
CA ALA A 15 -18.70 3.13 -12.67
C ALA A 15 -18.37 3.18 -11.16
N ASP A 16 -19.31 2.79 -10.30
CA ASP A 16 -19.11 2.83 -8.85
C ASP A 16 -17.99 1.88 -8.39
N PHE A 17 -17.89 0.70 -9.00
CA PHE A 17 -16.85 -0.27 -8.68
C PHE A 17 -15.49 0.14 -9.23
N PHE A 18 -15.45 0.76 -10.40
CA PHE A 18 -14.23 1.33 -10.96
C PHE A 18 -13.67 2.40 -10.01
N ILE A 19 -14.50 3.38 -9.62
CA ILE A 19 -14.12 4.44 -8.69
C ILE A 19 -13.69 3.86 -7.35
N MET A 20 -14.42 2.88 -6.81
CA MET A 20 -14.05 2.23 -5.55
C MET A 20 -12.66 1.59 -5.63
N GLN A 21 -12.33 0.87 -6.71
CA GLN A 21 -11.02 0.24 -6.86
C GLN A 21 -9.87 1.27 -6.88
N ASP A 22 -10.08 2.41 -7.55
CA ASP A 22 -9.10 3.50 -7.56
C ASP A 22 -8.92 4.10 -6.15
N LEU A 23 -10.02 4.36 -5.44
CA LEU A 23 -9.96 4.87 -4.05
C LEU A 23 -9.25 3.92 -3.08
N LEU A 24 -9.39 2.60 -3.28
CA LEU A 24 -8.69 1.60 -2.47
C LEU A 24 -7.19 1.57 -2.76
N ILE A 25 -6.78 1.81 -4.01
CA ILE A 25 -5.36 1.95 -4.35
C ILE A 25 -4.78 3.24 -3.80
N GLU A 26 -5.51 4.35 -3.92
CA GLU A 26 -5.10 5.62 -3.31
C GLU A 26 -4.92 5.47 -1.79
N HIS A 27 -5.79 4.68 -1.14
CA HIS A 27 -5.62 4.34 0.28
C HIS A 27 -4.31 3.58 0.54
N ASP A 28 -3.99 2.57 -0.27
CA ASP A 28 -2.73 1.82 -0.16
C ASP A 28 -1.50 2.74 -0.33
N GLU A 29 -1.53 3.64 -1.31
CA GLU A 29 -0.46 4.62 -1.57
C GLU A 29 -0.26 5.56 -0.37
N ASN A 30 -1.36 6.07 0.19
CA ASN A 30 -1.33 6.93 1.36
C ASN A 30 -0.75 6.21 2.59
N ILE A 31 -1.09 4.93 2.81
CA ILE A 31 -0.49 4.16 3.91
C ILE A 31 0.99 3.86 3.63
N ALA A 32 1.38 3.56 2.40
CA ALA A 32 2.78 3.35 2.04
C ALA A 32 3.61 4.61 2.31
N LEU A 33 3.10 5.79 1.92
CA LEU A 33 3.72 7.08 2.20
C LEU A 33 3.81 7.35 3.71
N TRP A 34 2.74 7.08 4.46
CA TRP A 34 2.77 7.19 5.92
C TRP A 34 3.83 6.30 6.55
N ARG A 35 3.93 5.03 6.12
CA ARG A 35 4.95 4.10 6.62
C ARG A 35 6.36 4.59 6.30
N TYR A 36 6.58 5.12 5.10
CA TYR A 36 7.87 5.68 4.71
C TYR A 36 8.27 6.88 5.57
N ASN A 37 7.37 7.85 5.72
CA ASN A 37 7.61 9.01 6.58
C ASN A 37 7.84 8.61 8.04
N HIS A 38 7.12 7.59 8.51
CA HIS A 38 7.31 7.03 9.84
C HIS A 38 8.69 6.39 10.00
N VAL A 39 9.18 5.61 9.02
CA VAL A 39 10.55 5.08 9.00
C VAL A 39 11.56 6.22 9.13
N LEU A 40 11.48 7.25 8.29
CA LEU A 40 12.43 8.38 8.32
C LEU A 40 12.42 9.12 9.67
N MET A 41 11.24 9.29 10.27
CA MET A 41 11.10 9.89 11.58
C MET A 41 11.80 9.05 12.66
N VAL A 42 11.58 7.72 12.69
CA VAL A 42 12.26 6.81 13.62
C VAL A 42 13.76 6.82 13.39
N GLU A 43 14.16 6.83 12.11
CA GLU A 43 15.44 7.23 11.55
C GLU A 43 16.20 8.25 12.37
N ARG A 44 15.64 9.45 12.29
CA ARG A 44 16.14 10.68 12.88
C ARG A 44 16.15 10.63 14.41
N MET A 45 15.14 10.00 15.02
CA MET A 45 14.96 10.04 16.48
C MET A 45 15.80 8.99 17.21
N LEU A 46 15.93 7.79 16.64
CA LEU A 46 16.50 6.61 17.31
C LEU A 46 17.70 6.02 16.58
N GLY A 47 17.97 6.43 15.33
CA GLY A 47 18.93 5.75 14.46
C GLY A 47 18.55 4.29 14.28
N MET A 48 19.54 3.40 14.42
CA MET A 48 19.37 1.95 14.28
C MET A 48 19.16 1.21 15.61
N LYS A 49 18.80 1.92 16.68
CA LYS A 49 18.54 1.30 17.99
C LYS A 49 17.30 0.40 17.94
N ARG A 50 17.28 -0.64 18.77
CA ARG A 50 16.08 -1.46 18.99
C ARG A 50 14.93 -0.60 19.53
N GLY A 51 13.72 -0.88 19.08
CA GLY A 51 12.51 -0.23 19.57
C GLY A 51 12.15 -0.70 20.98
N THR A 52 11.45 0.14 21.75
CA THR A 52 10.95 -0.22 23.09
C THR A 52 9.95 -1.38 23.05
N GLY A 53 9.26 -1.58 21.92
CA GLY A 53 8.41 -2.74 21.65
C GLY A 53 9.17 -4.04 21.31
N GLY A 54 10.50 -4.06 21.42
CA GLY A 54 11.32 -5.26 21.20
C GLY A 54 11.73 -5.52 19.75
N SER A 55 11.28 -4.73 18.77
CA SER A 55 11.67 -4.87 17.37
C SER A 55 13.06 -4.28 17.07
N GLU A 56 13.56 -4.50 15.86
CA GLU A 56 14.78 -3.86 15.33
C GLU A 56 14.59 -2.36 14.98
N GLY A 57 13.52 -1.72 15.45
CA GLY A 57 13.24 -0.30 15.21
C GLY A 57 13.03 -0.01 13.72
N ALA A 58 13.83 0.89 13.16
CA ALA A 58 13.76 1.27 11.75
C ALA A 58 13.91 0.07 10.80
N GLY A 59 14.75 -0.92 11.13
CA GLY A 59 14.94 -2.13 10.32
C GLY A 59 13.65 -2.91 10.14
N TYR A 60 12.94 -3.18 11.24
CA TYR A 60 11.62 -3.82 11.22
C TYR A 60 10.60 -2.99 10.42
N LEU A 61 10.53 -1.68 10.65
CA LEU A 61 9.55 -0.82 9.97
C LEU A 61 9.75 -0.81 8.44
N ARG A 62 11.00 -0.85 7.95
CA ARG A 62 11.29 -0.96 6.51
C ARG A 62 10.68 -2.21 5.87
N THR A 63 10.59 -3.33 6.60
CA THR A 63 9.95 -4.57 6.10
C THR A 63 8.46 -4.41 5.80
N THR A 64 7.83 -3.34 6.31
CA THR A 64 6.40 -3.08 6.11
C THR A 64 6.11 -2.24 4.86
N LEU A 65 7.13 -1.66 4.22
CA LEU A 65 6.96 -0.76 3.07
C LEU A 65 6.47 -1.46 1.80
N SER A 66 6.75 -2.76 1.66
CA SER A 66 6.29 -3.55 0.51
C SER A 66 4.88 -4.13 0.68
N LYS A 67 4.29 -4.04 1.88
CA LYS A 67 2.98 -4.62 2.17
C LYS A 67 1.86 -3.74 1.60
N LYS A 68 0.96 -4.36 0.85
CA LYS A 68 -0.25 -3.76 0.26
C LYS A 68 -1.49 -4.34 0.95
N PHE A 69 -2.55 -3.57 1.15
CA PHE A 69 -3.81 -4.11 1.65
C PHE A 69 -4.61 -4.77 0.53
N PHE A 70 -4.50 -4.27 -0.70
CA PHE A 70 -5.28 -4.75 -1.85
C PHE A 70 -4.37 -5.24 -3.01
N PRO A 71 -3.44 -6.18 -2.78
CA PRO A 71 -2.43 -6.57 -3.77
C PRO A 71 -3.02 -7.01 -5.11
N GLU A 72 -4.20 -7.62 -5.11
CA GLU A 72 -4.89 -8.07 -6.33
C GLU A 72 -5.34 -6.91 -7.22
N LEU A 73 -5.70 -5.75 -6.64
CA LEU A 73 -6.05 -4.54 -7.42
C LEU A 73 -4.82 -3.97 -8.14
N TRP A 74 -3.66 -4.04 -7.49
CA TRP A 74 -2.39 -3.64 -8.10
C TRP A 74 -1.97 -4.58 -9.22
N GLU A 75 -2.05 -5.90 -8.98
CA GLU A 75 -1.68 -6.91 -9.96
C GLU A 75 -2.59 -6.89 -11.19
N ALA A 76 -3.90 -6.64 -11.00
CA ALA A 76 -4.86 -6.57 -12.10
C ALA A 76 -4.47 -5.57 -13.20
N ARG A 77 -3.77 -4.49 -12.86
CA ARG A 77 -3.29 -3.47 -13.82
C ARG A 77 -2.22 -3.99 -14.78
N THR A 78 -1.55 -5.08 -14.46
CA THR A 78 -0.60 -5.75 -15.39
C THR A 78 -1.30 -6.43 -16.56
N TYR A 79 -2.62 -6.64 -16.46
CA TYR A 79 -3.44 -7.31 -17.47
C TYR A 79 -4.35 -6.35 -18.26
N LEU A 80 -4.10 -5.03 -18.17
CA LEU A 80 -4.78 -3.99 -18.95
C LEU A 80 -4.09 -3.74 -20.30
#